data_AF-A0A6A6BDH2-F1
#
_entry.id   AF-A0A6A6BDH2-F1
#
_cell.length_a   1.000
_cell.length_b   1.000
_cell.length_c   1.000
_cell.angle_alpha   90.00
_cell.angle_beta   90.00
_cell.angle_gamma   90.00
#
_symmetry.space_group_name_H-M   'P 1'
#
loop_
_entity.id
_entity.type
_entity.pdbx_description
1 polymer ?
#
loop_
_entity_poly.entity_id
_entity_poly.type
_entity_poly.pdbx_seq_one_letter_code
_entity_poly.pdbx_strand_id
1 'polypeptide(L)'
;MPDSLALLTLLAALRDRRIPLTRDDVQWAFDSVKTHDEAVGWVQEYLQPNTLLTSEELQLYQTLRPNGPSLRDLKDPSETEPIHDHELQAAIDALEASTAAIDQQAKALEVQKDALLALKAQHVEPDSALQRRHDERHRKTAQEKAQLDFAVEGLSDAITERVTAAQKQTKATATTLVATANDRLASDDRMLAALAKLAPKLEASGSEQKNAAVVDGWCVSLVALRAAEVQTHVDAVFWESLTGFSPADAPERPEEEALAEKDALKEELETLHAEISSVAQMGIEQEHRQPILLLREQSQTQQKRLQSRWLDYILSTLEHLTLRLSHLSTHAHDTHAHQFALQESAALFSTLRPLPPPPRPTSSRGGLGPSAQQPPAHLTPATTHLLRRLDLDLSSILHPAPRPLTRAAASRALATGSQDRAARLRDHLAAAQGATTQAVAGAVAAGGAEVAALLRALYGASRFGEVRLCGKEVEGRLEALERGIGNVSACLGPLGALMQVVRDERGVRFVRGWGGDDEGEEEL
;
A
#
# COMPACT_ATOMS: atom_id res chain seq x y z
N MET A 1 -33.93 76.56 -59.09
CA MET A 1 -33.60 75.54 -58.08
C MET A 1 -34.62 75.47 -56.91
N PRO A 2 -35.94 75.37 -57.15
CA PRO A 2 -36.93 74.96 -56.14
C PRO A 2 -37.17 73.43 -56.12
N ASP A 3 -36.70 72.71 -57.14
CA ASP A 3 -37.08 71.31 -57.45
C ASP A 3 -36.53 70.30 -56.43
N SER A 4 -35.31 70.53 -55.92
CA SER A 4 -34.71 69.66 -54.89
C SER A 4 -35.33 69.84 -53.51
N LEU A 5 -35.93 71.00 -53.23
CA LEU A 5 -36.55 71.28 -51.94
C LEU A 5 -37.89 70.55 -51.80
N ALA A 6 -38.70 70.46 -52.86
CA ALA A 6 -39.98 69.75 -52.82
C ALA A 6 -39.79 68.24 -52.55
N LEU A 7 -38.83 67.60 -53.24
CA LEU A 7 -38.51 66.19 -53.02
C LEU A 7 -37.99 65.93 -51.59
N LEU A 8 -37.14 66.82 -51.06
CA LEU A 8 -36.62 66.71 -49.70
C LEU A 8 -37.70 66.91 -48.63
N THR A 9 -38.61 67.86 -48.83
CA THR A 9 -39.74 68.11 -47.92
C THR A 9 -40.68 66.90 -47.87
N LEU A 10 -40.94 66.26 -49.01
CA LEU A 10 -41.75 65.03 -49.06
C LEU A 10 -41.06 63.87 -48.34
N LEU A 11 -39.76 63.67 -48.56
CA LEU A 11 -39.02 62.60 -47.88
C LEU A 11 -38.89 62.82 -46.36
N ALA A 12 -38.75 64.08 -45.92
CA ALA A 12 -38.75 64.43 -44.50
C ALA A 12 -40.12 64.11 -43.85
N ALA A 13 -41.22 64.52 -44.48
CA ALA A 13 -42.57 64.25 -43.99
C ALA A 13 -42.90 62.74 -43.94
N LEU A 14 -42.45 61.96 -44.92
CA LEU A 14 -42.63 60.50 -44.94
C LEU A 14 -41.83 59.81 -43.83
N ARG A 15 -40.61 60.29 -43.57
CA ARG A 15 -39.73 59.76 -42.52
C ARG A 15 -40.28 60.06 -41.12
N ASP A 16 -40.73 61.28 -40.88
CA ASP A 16 -41.29 61.70 -39.58
C ASP A 16 -42.56 60.91 -39.23
N ARG A 17 -43.31 60.46 -40.24
CA ARG A 17 -44.55 59.68 -40.09
C ARG A 17 -44.35 58.16 -40.20
N ARG A 18 -43.10 57.69 -40.29
CA ARG A 18 -42.71 56.27 -40.41
C ARG A 18 -43.42 55.52 -41.53
N ILE A 19 -43.67 56.17 -42.66
CA ILE A 19 -44.24 55.53 -43.85
C ILE A 19 -43.11 54.86 -44.63
N PRO A 20 -43.20 53.55 -44.95
CA PRO A 20 -42.09 52.78 -45.53
C PRO A 20 -41.98 52.97 -47.06
N LEU A 21 -41.84 54.22 -47.52
CA LEU A 21 -41.47 54.54 -48.90
C LEU A 21 -40.05 55.12 -48.92
N THR A 22 -39.21 54.63 -49.83
CA THR A 22 -37.82 55.05 -49.95
C THR A 22 -37.64 56.09 -51.05
N ARG A 23 -36.49 56.80 -51.03
CA ARG A 23 -36.18 57.85 -51.99
C ARG A 23 -36.34 57.38 -53.44
N ASP A 24 -35.95 56.14 -53.72
CA ASP A 24 -35.97 55.57 -55.06
C ASP A 24 -37.40 55.35 -55.58
N ASP A 25 -38.38 55.14 -54.69
CA ASP A 25 -39.80 54.93 -55.03
C ASP A 25 -40.50 56.24 -55.44
N VAL A 26 -40.04 57.35 -54.88
CA VAL A 26 -40.67 58.67 -55.03
C VAL A 26 -39.96 59.52 -56.07
N GLN A 27 -38.66 59.26 -56.30
CA GLN A 27 -37.83 60.04 -57.20
C GLN A 27 -38.28 59.93 -58.67
N TRP A 28 -38.90 58.83 -59.10
CA TRP A 28 -39.46 58.74 -60.47
C TRP A 28 -40.46 59.87 -60.75
N ALA A 29 -41.20 60.33 -59.72
CA ALA A 29 -42.33 61.23 -59.90
C ALA A 29 -41.85 62.65 -60.21
N PHE A 30 -40.66 62.97 -59.70
CA PHE A 30 -39.96 64.23 -59.92
C PHE A 30 -39.00 64.17 -61.13
N ASP A 31 -38.54 62.99 -61.55
CA ASP A 31 -37.67 62.88 -62.73
C ASP A 31 -38.46 62.86 -64.07
N SER A 32 -39.78 62.61 -64.04
CA SER A 32 -40.64 62.59 -65.23
C SER A 32 -41.22 63.97 -65.58
N VAL A 33 -40.87 64.49 -66.76
CA VAL A 33 -41.27 65.84 -67.25
C VAL A 33 -42.78 66.06 -67.32
N LYS A 34 -43.59 65.00 -67.41
CA LYS A 34 -45.07 65.12 -67.45
C LYS A 34 -45.71 65.22 -66.06
N THR A 35 -45.08 64.66 -65.04
CA THR A 35 -45.63 64.55 -63.68
C THR A 35 -44.91 65.45 -62.69
N HIS A 36 -43.76 66.01 -63.08
CA HIS A 36 -42.92 66.85 -62.23
C HIS A 36 -43.68 68.08 -61.72
N ASP A 37 -44.31 68.85 -62.61
CA ASP A 37 -44.96 70.09 -62.20
C ASP A 37 -46.21 69.83 -61.34
N GLU A 38 -46.93 68.74 -61.60
CA GLU A 38 -48.05 68.29 -60.76
C GLU A 38 -47.57 67.79 -59.39
N ALA A 39 -46.46 67.05 -59.33
CA ALA A 39 -45.90 66.54 -58.08
C ALA A 39 -45.32 67.67 -57.21
N VAL A 40 -44.64 68.64 -57.82
CA VAL A 40 -44.14 69.83 -57.11
C VAL A 40 -45.30 70.71 -56.63
N GLY A 41 -46.34 70.89 -57.46
CA GLY A 41 -47.56 71.60 -57.07
C GLY A 41 -48.27 70.92 -55.91
N TRP A 42 -48.44 69.59 -55.96
CA TRP A 42 -49.09 68.81 -54.91
C TRP A 42 -48.33 68.86 -53.58
N VAL A 43 -46.99 68.77 -53.61
CA VAL A 43 -46.16 68.92 -52.39
C VAL A 43 -46.28 70.32 -51.82
N GLN A 44 -46.30 71.36 -52.65
CA GLN A 44 -46.42 72.73 -52.16
C GLN A 44 -47.82 73.05 -51.63
N GLU A 45 -48.88 72.43 -52.16
CA GLU A 45 -50.26 72.65 -51.73
C GLU A 45 -50.63 71.84 -50.48
N TYR A 46 -50.22 70.56 -50.41
CA TYR A 46 -50.66 69.63 -49.37
C TYR A 46 -49.60 69.31 -48.31
N LEU A 47 -48.32 69.61 -48.55
CA LEU A 47 -47.24 69.41 -47.58
C LEU A 47 -46.72 70.72 -46.96
N GLN A 48 -47.65 71.58 -46.50
CA GLN A 48 -47.30 72.78 -45.73
C GLN A 48 -47.38 72.50 -44.22
N PRO A 49 -46.66 73.25 -43.37
CA PRO A 49 -46.73 73.13 -41.91
C PRO A 49 -48.15 73.28 -41.35
N ASN A 50 -49.02 73.98 -42.09
CA ASN A 50 -50.40 74.26 -41.69
C ASN A 50 -51.37 73.12 -42.05
N THR A 51 -50.98 72.23 -42.98
CA THR A 51 -51.79 71.09 -43.46
C THR A 51 -51.26 69.75 -42.95
N LEU A 52 -50.03 69.70 -42.44
CA LEU A 52 -49.49 68.55 -41.72
C LEU A 52 -49.70 68.67 -40.20
N LEU A 53 -50.46 67.73 -39.64
CA LEU A 53 -50.36 67.42 -38.21
C LEU A 53 -48.93 66.96 -37.88
N THR A 54 -48.33 67.55 -36.86
CA THR A 54 -47.03 67.17 -36.30
C THR A 54 -47.10 65.78 -35.65
N SER A 55 -45.96 65.12 -35.43
CA SER A 55 -45.94 63.76 -34.86
C SER A 55 -46.57 63.69 -33.46
N GLU A 56 -46.38 64.75 -32.67
CA GLU A 56 -46.98 64.89 -31.34
C GLU A 56 -48.49 65.12 -31.44
N GLU A 57 -48.96 65.98 -32.34
CA GLU A 57 -50.39 66.19 -32.59
C GLU A 57 -51.09 64.95 -33.15
N LEU A 58 -50.43 64.18 -34.02
CA LEU A 58 -50.96 62.93 -34.56
C LEU A 58 -51.04 61.85 -33.47
N GLN A 59 -50.04 61.78 -32.57
CA GLN A 59 -50.12 60.93 -31.38
C GLN A 59 -51.25 61.39 -30.46
N LEU A 60 -51.39 62.70 -30.24
CA LEU A 60 -52.48 63.27 -29.44
C LEU A 60 -53.85 62.94 -30.04
N TYR A 61 -54.00 63.06 -31.36
CA TYR A 61 -55.24 62.72 -32.08
C TYR A 61 -55.53 61.22 -32.01
N GLN A 62 -54.50 60.37 -32.08
CA GLN A 62 -54.63 58.92 -31.94
C GLN A 62 -54.92 58.49 -30.49
N THR A 63 -54.44 59.20 -29.48
CA THR A 63 -54.77 58.94 -28.06
C THR A 63 -56.14 59.50 -27.67
N LEU A 64 -56.58 60.59 -28.30
CA LEU A 64 -57.91 61.20 -28.09
C LEU A 64 -59.03 60.47 -28.85
N ARG A 65 -58.75 59.83 -30.00
CA ARG A 65 -59.76 59.10 -30.79
C ARG A 65 -60.41 57.90 -30.07
N PRO A 66 -59.71 57.10 -29.25
CA PRO A 66 -60.32 56.02 -28.47
C PRO A 66 -60.81 56.44 -27.07
N ASN A 67 -60.35 57.58 -26.51
CA ASN A 67 -60.60 57.97 -25.11
C ASN A 67 -61.24 59.38 -24.94
N GLY A 68 -61.77 59.99 -26.01
CA GLY A 68 -62.45 61.28 -25.94
C GLY A 68 -63.94 61.19 -26.28
N PRO A 69 -64.83 61.92 -25.59
CA PRO A 69 -66.17 62.20 -26.11
C PRO A 69 -66.04 62.95 -27.45
N SER A 70 -66.92 62.60 -28.39
CA SER A 70 -66.99 63.09 -29.75
C SER A 70 -66.63 64.58 -29.91
N LEU A 71 -65.59 64.88 -30.70
CA LEU A 71 -65.29 66.21 -31.26
C LEU A 71 -66.37 66.74 -32.23
N ARG A 72 -67.61 66.27 -32.10
CA ARG A 72 -68.84 66.85 -32.69
C ARG A 72 -69.59 67.74 -31.69
N ASP A 73 -69.12 67.82 -30.44
CA ASP A 73 -69.63 68.73 -29.39
C ASP A 73 -68.68 69.92 -29.14
N LEU A 74 -67.93 70.39 -30.16
CA LEU A 74 -67.51 71.79 -30.16
C LEU A 74 -68.74 72.65 -30.45
N LYS A 75 -69.51 72.86 -29.38
CA LYS A 75 -70.36 74.03 -29.20
C LYS A 75 -69.49 75.29 -29.39
N ASP A 76 -70.09 76.32 -29.97
CA ASP A 76 -69.47 77.61 -30.28
C ASP A 76 -68.47 78.12 -29.22
N PRO A 77 -67.37 78.81 -29.62
CA PRO A 77 -66.45 79.49 -28.70
C PRO A 77 -67.06 80.74 -28.04
N SER A 78 -68.39 80.79 -27.88
CA SER A 78 -69.15 81.88 -27.26
C SER A 78 -69.85 81.48 -25.95
N GLU A 79 -69.65 80.24 -25.46
CA GLU A 79 -70.08 79.80 -24.13
C GLU A 79 -68.87 79.36 -23.28
N THR A 80 -67.91 80.27 -23.06
CA THR A 80 -67.11 80.21 -21.83
C THR A 80 -68.04 80.59 -20.69
N GLU A 81 -68.48 79.62 -19.89
CA GLU A 81 -69.00 79.94 -18.56
C GLU A 81 -67.95 80.81 -17.85
N PRO A 82 -68.33 81.97 -17.29
CA PRO A 82 -67.40 82.74 -16.50
C PRO A 82 -66.97 81.86 -15.33
N ILE A 83 -65.67 81.63 -15.19
CA ILE A 83 -65.08 80.91 -14.05
C ILE A 83 -65.67 81.57 -12.81
N HIS A 84 -66.49 80.82 -12.07
CA HIS A 84 -67.15 81.36 -10.90
C HIS A 84 -66.09 81.58 -9.81
N ASP A 85 -66.15 82.70 -9.08
CA ASP A 85 -65.18 83.01 -8.02
C ASP A 85 -65.00 81.86 -7.01
N HIS A 86 -66.01 81.00 -6.81
CA HIS A 86 -65.92 79.82 -5.96
C HIS A 86 -64.99 78.72 -6.50
N GLU A 87 -64.88 78.57 -7.83
CA GLU A 87 -63.99 77.59 -8.46
C GLU A 87 -62.55 78.07 -8.43
N LEU A 88 -62.34 79.40 -8.61
CA LEU A 88 -61.04 80.03 -8.40
C LEU A 88 -60.60 79.87 -6.94
N GLN A 89 -61.49 80.12 -5.98
CA GLN A 89 -61.20 79.94 -4.57
C GLN A 89 -60.88 78.47 -4.25
N ALA A 90 -61.67 77.52 -4.76
CA ALA A 90 -61.41 76.09 -4.57
C ALA A 90 -60.08 75.64 -5.21
N ALA A 91 -59.72 76.18 -6.37
CA ALA A 91 -58.44 75.90 -7.02
C ALA A 91 -57.26 76.52 -6.26
N ILE A 92 -57.42 77.71 -5.68
CA ILE A 92 -56.44 78.35 -4.80
C ILE A 92 -56.26 77.52 -3.53
N ASP A 93 -57.35 77.15 -2.85
CA ASP A 93 -57.30 76.34 -1.63
C ASP A 93 -56.68 74.96 -1.89
N ALA A 94 -56.98 74.34 -3.05
CA ALA A 94 -56.35 73.08 -3.46
C ALA A 94 -54.87 73.22 -3.79
N LEU A 95 -54.47 74.33 -4.42
CA LEU A 95 -53.08 74.63 -4.72
C LEU A 95 -52.28 74.93 -3.43
N GLU A 96 -52.87 75.67 -2.49
CA GLU A 96 -52.29 75.94 -1.18
C GLU A 96 -52.15 74.65 -0.36
N ALA A 97 -53.17 73.79 -0.37
CA ALA A 97 -53.10 72.47 0.27
C ALA A 97 -52.02 71.58 -0.36
N SER A 98 -51.90 71.60 -1.69
CA SER A 98 -50.85 70.87 -2.42
C SER A 98 -49.45 71.42 -2.10
N THR A 99 -49.30 72.74 -2.07
CA THR A 99 -48.03 73.41 -1.74
C THR A 99 -47.63 73.11 -0.29
N ALA A 100 -48.58 73.16 0.64
CA ALA A 100 -48.35 72.78 2.03
C ALA A 100 -47.97 71.29 2.18
N ALA A 101 -48.58 70.40 1.38
CA ALA A 101 -48.22 68.98 1.36
C ALA A 101 -46.80 68.76 0.79
N ILE A 102 -46.43 69.50 -0.27
CA ILE A 102 -45.09 69.46 -0.85
C ILE A 102 -44.05 69.98 0.16
N ASP A 103 -44.34 71.07 0.88
CA ASP A 103 -43.45 71.60 1.91
C ASP A 103 -43.27 70.63 3.08
N GLN A 104 -44.33 69.92 3.48
CA GLN A 104 -44.25 68.87 4.48
C GLN A 104 -43.39 67.69 3.99
N GLN A 105 -43.54 67.30 2.73
CA GLN A 105 -42.71 66.26 2.12
C GLN A 105 -41.24 66.69 1.98
N ALA A 106 -40.99 67.94 1.61
CA ALA A 106 -39.64 68.50 1.51
C ALA A 106 -38.95 68.50 2.89
N LYS A 107 -39.64 68.94 3.94
CA LYS A 107 -39.14 68.89 5.32
C LYS A 107 -38.88 67.45 5.78
N ALA A 108 -39.77 66.52 5.44
CA ALA A 108 -39.57 65.11 5.76
C ALA A 108 -38.33 64.53 5.06
N LEU A 109 -38.10 64.89 3.79
CA LEU A 109 -36.92 64.48 3.04
C LEU A 109 -35.63 65.12 3.57
N GLU A 110 -35.67 66.37 4.03
CA GLU A 110 -34.53 67.01 4.70
C GLU A 110 -34.16 66.28 5.99
N VAL A 111 -35.15 65.95 6.83
CA VAL A 111 -34.93 65.17 8.05
C VAL A 111 -34.38 63.78 7.73
N GLN A 112 -34.87 63.12 6.68
CA GLN A 112 -34.33 61.83 6.22
C GLN A 112 -32.91 61.95 5.69
N LYS A 113 -32.59 63.01 4.93
CA LYS A 113 -31.25 63.28 4.42
C LYS A 113 -30.27 63.50 5.57
N ASP A 114 -30.66 64.29 6.56
CA ASP A 114 -29.83 64.58 7.73
C ASP A 114 -29.62 63.33 8.60
N ALA A 115 -30.65 62.51 8.77
CA ALA A 115 -30.54 61.21 9.43
C ALA A 115 -29.58 60.27 8.69
N LEU A 116 -29.63 60.22 7.35
CA LEU A 116 -28.71 59.40 6.54
C LEU A 116 -27.27 59.91 6.61
N LEU A 117 -27.06 61.23 6.63
CA LEU A 117 -25.73 61.82 6.81
C LEU A 117 -25.15 61.51 8.20
N ALA A 118 -25.99 61.57 9.25
CA ALA A 118 -25.58 61.19 10.60
C ALA A 118 -25.23 59.69 10.70
N LEU A 119 -26.00 58.81 10.05
CA LEU A 119 -25.74 57.36 9.98
C LEU A 119 -24.43 57.08 9.23
N LYS A 120 -24.19 57.77 8.11
CA LYS A 120 -22.96 57.67 7.34
C LYS A 120 -21.74 58.12 8.16
N ALA A 121 -21.86 59.23 8.88
CA ALA A 121 -20.79 59.71 9.76
C ALA A 121 -20.49 58.72 10.90
N GLN A 122 -21.53 58.08 11.47
CA GLN A 122 -21.37 57.04 12.49
C GLN A 122 -20.77 55.73 11.97
N HIS A 123 -20.94 55.37 10.68
CA HIS A 123 -20.37 54.14 10.12
C HIS A 123 -18.93 54.28 9.64
N VAL A 124 -18.48 55.47 9.23
CA VAL A 124 -17.12 55.68 8.68
C VAL A 124 -16.02 55.46 9.73
N GLU A 125 -16.24 55.86 10.97
CA GLU A 125 -15.30 55.63 12.09
C GLU A 125 -15.11 54.14 12.47
N PRO A 126 -16.17 53.38 12.78
CA PRO A 126 -16.06 51.96 13.14
C PRO A 126 -15.58 51.08 11.98
N ASP A 127 -15.93 51.38 10.71
CA ASP A 127 -15.39 50.64 9.57
C ASP A 127 -13.87 50.79 9.48
N SER A 128 -13.33 51.98 9.72
CA SER A 128 -11.89 52.20 9.68
C SER A 128 -11.15 51.46 10.81
N ALA A 129 -11.74 51.39 12.01
CA ALA A 129 -11.17 50.68 13.15
C ALA A 129 -11.26 49.15 12.99
N LEU A 130 -12.36 48.64 12.44
CA LEU A 130 -12.55 47.23 12.12
C LEU A 130 -11.60 46.78 11.01
N GLN A 131 -11.45 47.60 9.95
CA GLN A 131 -10.51 47.33 8.87
C GLN A 131 -9.07 47.25 9.38
N ARG A 132 -8.64 48.21 10.23
CA ARG A 132 -7.30 48.18 10.85
C ARG A 132 -7.08 46.92 11.69
N ARG A 133 -8.05 46.52 12.52
CA ARG A 133 -7.96 45.28 13.31
C ARG A 133 -7.87 44.03 12.43
N HIS A 134 -8.61 44.01 11.32
CA HIS A 134 -8.59 42.93 10.36
C HIS A 134 -7.24 42.85 9.64
N ASP A 135 -6.71 43.98 9.18
CA ASP A 135 -5.40 44.08 8.54
C ASP A 135 -4.26 43.69 9.50
N GLU A 136 -4.35 44.09 10.77
CA GLU A 136 -3.38 43.69 11.79
C GLU A 136 -3.43 42.19 12.06
N ARG A 137 -4.64 41.59 12.13
CA ARG A 137 -4.80 40.13 12.25
C ARG A 137 -4.23 39.40 11.02
N HIS A 138 -4.54 39.86 9.80
CA HIS A 138 -3.98 39.29 8.58
C HIS A 138 -2.47 39.37 8.54
N ARG A 139 -1.89 40.50 8.95
CA ARG A 139 -0.45 40.66 9.01
C ARG A 139 0.19 39.71 10.03
N LYS A 140 -0.41 39.56 11.21
CA LYS A 140 0.06 38.58 12.22
C LYS A 140 -0.02 37.16 11.71
N THR A 141 -1.15 36.74 11.15
CA THR A 141 -1.32 35.40 10.57
C THR A 141 -0.38 35.16 9.39
N ALA A 142 -0.12 36.17 8.55
CA ALA A 142 0.85 36.06 7.45
C ALA A 142 2.30 35.91 7.96
N GLN A 143 2.67 36.60 9.03
CA GLN A 143 3.97 36.47 9.68
C GLN A 143 4.13 35.09 10.33
N GLU A 144 3.14 34.62 11.07
CA GLU A 144 3.12 33.28 11.68
C GLU A 144 3.20 32.19 10.60
N LYS A 145 2.43 32.33 9.50
CA LYS A 145 2.50 31.42 8.37
C LYS A 145 3.90 31.39 7.75
N ALA A 146 4.51 32.56 7.50
CA ALA A 146 5.86 32.62 6.94
C ALA A 146 6.92 31.99 7.86
N GLN A 147 6.78 32.17 9.19
CA GLN A 147 7.65 31.52 10.17
C GLN A 147 7.48 30.00 10.17
N LEU A 148 6.23 29.51 10.09
CA LEU A 148 5.94 28.08 9.99
C LEU A 148 6.43 27.49 8.68
N ASP A 149 6.24 28.17 7.55
CA ASP A 149 6.72 27.75 6.23
C ASP A 149 8.26 27.61 6.26
N PHE A 150 8.98 28.59 6.83
CA PHE A 150 10.44 28.51 7.01
C PHE A 150 10.87 27.34 7.92
N ALA A 151 10.16 27.12 9.03
CA ALA A 151 10.44 25.99 9.93
C ALA A 151 10.18 24.64 9.25
N VAL A 152 9.12 24.53 8.43
CA VAL A 152 8.78 23.33 7.66
C VAL A 152 9.84 23.07 6.59
N GLU A 153 10.31 24.10 5.87
CA GLU A 153 11.41 23.98 4.91
C GLU A 153 12.71 23.51 5.58
N GLY A 154 13.08 24.14 6.70
CA GLY A 154 14.28 23.75 7.46
C GLY A 154 14.23 22.31 7.98
N LEU A 155 13.08 21.87 8.51
CA LEU A 155 12.88 20.47 8.92
C LEU A 155 12.89 19.52 7.71
N SER A 156 12.36 19.97 6.57
CA SER A 156 12.31 19.17 5.35
C SER A 156 13.70 18.92 4.76
N ASP A 157 14.54 19.96 4.75
CA ASP A 157 15.92 19.87 4.30
C ASP A 157 16.74 18.99 5.26
N ALA A 158 16.55 19.16 6.58
CA ALA A 158 17.21 18.31 7.59
C ALA A 158 16.81 16.83 7.45
N ILE A 159 15.54 16.51 7.21
CA ILE A 159 15.09 15.13 6.96
C ILE A 159 15.72 14.59 5.67
N THR A 160 15.72 15.39 4.60
CA THR A 160 16.31 15.00 3.31
C THR A 160 17.81 14.72 3.43
N GLU A 161 18.54 15.57 4.17
CA GLU A 161 19.95 15.36 4.46
C GLU A 161 20.18 14.07 5.26
N ARG A 162 19.39 13.83 6.32
CA ARG A 162 19.52 12.60 7.13
C ARG A 162 19.18 11.34 6.35
N VAL A 163 18.13 11.36 5.53
CA VAL A 163 17.74 10.23 4.66
C VAL A 163 18.83 9.95 3.63
N THR A 164 19.37 10.98 2.97
CA THR A 164 20.44 10.79 1.98
C THR A 164 21.76 10.34 2.61
N ALA A 165 22.11 10.85 3.79
CA ALA A 165 23.27 10.39 4.55
C ALA A 165 23.13 8.93 4.98
N ALA A 166 21.97 8.56 5.56
CA ALA A 166 21.67 7.18 5.92
C ALA A 166 21.68 6.26 4.69
N GLN A 167 21.13 6.69 3.56
CA GLN A 167 21.14 5.90 2.33
C GLN A 167 22.56 5.71 1.76
N LYS A 168 23.44 6.72 1.85
CA LYS A 168 24.86 6.58 1.49
C LYS A 168 25.58 5.61 2.43
N GLN A 169 25.32 5.71 3.73
CA GLN A 169 25.90 4.81 4.73
C GLN A 169 25.46 3.36 4.48
N THR A 170 24.17 3.10 4.27
CA THR A 170 23.63 1.75 4.01
C THR A 170 24.16 1.17 2.69
N LYS A 171 24.37 2.00 1.66
CA LYS A 171 25.04 1.55 0.43
C LYS A 171 26.50 1.14 0.70
N ALA A 172 27.24 1.92 1.48
CA ALA A 172 28.63 1.61 1.83
C ALA A 172 28.74 0.35 2.72
N THR A 173 27.81 0.14 3.65
CA THR A 173 27.76 -1.09 4.45
C THR A 173 27.38 -2.29 3.58
N ALA A 174 26.44 -2.14 2.63
CA ALA A 174 26.09 -3.21 1.70
C ALA A 174 27.28 -3.62 0.80
N THR A 175 28.04 -2.66 0.25
CA THR A 175 29.24 -3.00 -0.55
C THR A 175 30.32 -3.67 0.28
N THR A 176 30.51 -3.23 1.52
CA THR A 176 31.47 -3.85 2.46
C THR A 176 31.01 -5.26 2.85
N LEU A 177 29.71 -5.46 3.05
CA LEU A 177 29.12 -6.77 3.33
C LEU A 177 29.33 -7.73 2.17
N VAL A 178 29.14 -7.29 0.93
CA VAL A 178 29.39 -8.13 -0.26
C VAL A 178 30.88 -8.51 -0.37
N ALA A 179 31.79 -7.56 -0.15
CA ALA A 179 33.22 -7.85 -0.18
C ALA A 179 33.62 -8.87 0.91
N THR A 180 33.18 -8.63 2.15
CA THR A 180 33.42 -9.54 3.28
C THR A 180 32.76 -10.90 3.08
N ALA A 181 31.55 -10.96 2.53
CA ALA A 181 30.89 -12.22 2.17
C ALA A 181 31.72 -13.04 1.18
N ASN A 182 32.21 -12.42 0.10
CA ASN A 182 33.03 -13.09 -0.89
C ASN A 182 34.35 -13.59 -0.30
N ASP A 183 35.03 -12.79 0.50
CA ASP A 183 36.29 -13.20 1.16
C ASP A 183 36.06 -14.37 2.12
N ARG A 184 34.95 -14.37 2.84
CA ARG A 184 34.57 -15.45 3.76
C ARG A 184 34.20 -16.72 2.99
N LEU A 185 33.36 -16.64 1.97
CA LEU A 185 33.00 -17.79 1.14
C LEU A 185 34.24 -18.39 0.46
N ALA A 186 35.15 -17.56 -0.07
CA ALA A 186 36.42 -18.04 -0.62
C ALA A 186 37.30 -18.73 0.43
N SER A 187 37.28 -18.26 1.69
CA SER A 187 37.94 -18.94 2.79
C SER A 187 37.26 -20.28 3.14
N ASP A 188 35.94 -20.37 3.01
CA ASP A 188 35.17 -21.59 3.27
C ASP A 188 35.42 -22.63 2.20
N ASP A 189 35.47 -22.24 0.93
CA ASP A 189 35.82 -23.12 -0.17
C ASP A 189 37.23 -23.72 0.02
N ARG A 190 38.18 -22.95 0.53
CA ARG A 190 39.52 -23.47 0.88
C ARG A 190 39.48 -24.48 2.02
N MET A 191 38.66 -24.24 3.04
CA MET A 191 38.47 -25.20 4.14
C MET A 191 37.78 -26.48 3.65
N LEU A 192 36.71 -26.37 2.87
CA LEU A 192 36.02 -27.51 2.27
C LEU A 192 36.93 -28.32 1.34
N ALA A 193 37.76 -27.65 0.53
CA ALA A 193 38.77 -28.31 -0.29
C ALA A 193 39.82 -29.04 0.56
N ALA A 194 40.19 -28.50 1.72
CA ALA A 194 41.07 -29.19 2.66
C ALA A 194 40.39 -30.40 3.32
N LEU A 195 39.11 -30.30 3.67
CA LEU A 195 38.32 -31.43 4.20
C LEU A 195 38.16 -32.54 3.15
N ALA A 196 37.94 -32.19 1.89
CA ALA A 196 37.87 -33.17 0.80
C ALA A 196 39.18 -33.98 0.65
N LYS A 197 40.34 -33.37 0.94
CA LYS A 197 41.64 -34.08 0.97
C LYS A 197 41.78 -35.03 2.16
N LEU A 198 40.97 -34.89 3.21
CA LEU A 198 40.94 -35.78 4.37
C LEU A 198 40.04 -37.01 4.16
N ALA A 199 39.07 -36.94 3.24
CA ALA A 199 38.18 -38.06 2.88
C ALA A 199 38.91 -39.40 2.60
N PRO A 200 39.99 -39.47 1.79
CA PRO A 200 40.68 -40.74 1.55
C PRO A 200 41.34 -41.33 2.80
N LYS A 201 41.65 -40.51 3.83
CA LYS A 201 42.20 -41.01 5.11
C LYS A 201 41.13 -41.69 5.97
N LEU A 202 39.86 -41.45 5.71
CA LEU A 202 38.74 -42.09 6.39
C LEU A 202 38.39 -43.47 5.78
N GLU A 203 38.61 -43.68 4.48
CA GLU A 203 38.17 -44.87 3.75
C GLU A 203 39.06 -46.13 3.90
N ALA A 204 40.24 -46.01 4.52
CA ALA A 204 41.28 -47.06 4.51
C ALA A 204 40.98 -48.36 5.30
N SER A 205 39.76 -48.61 5.80
CA SER A 205 39.49 -49.78 6.66
C SER A 205 39.22 -51.10 5.92
N GLY A 206 38.98 -51.07 4.60
CA GLY A 206 38.57 -52.27 3.84
C GLY A 206 39.67 -53.30 3.57
N SER A 207 40.95 -52.93 3.64
CA SER A 207 42.07 -53.83 3.31
C SER A 207 42.43 -54.81 4.44
N GLU A 208 41.97 -54.55 5.67
CA GLU A 208 42.49 -55.25 6.85
C GLU A 208 41.83 -56.60 7.14
N GLN A 209 40.63 -56.85 6.64
CA GLN A 209 39.94 -58.13 6.86
C GLN A 209 40.59 -59.28 6.08
N LYS A 210 41.19 -58.97 4.93
CA LYS A 210 41.87 -59.95 4.06
C LYS A 210 43.20 -60.42 4.66
N ASN A 211 43.84 -59.61 5.50
CA ASN A 211 45.13 -59.93 6.09
C ASN A 211 45.06 -60.98 7.22
N ALA A 212 43.91 -61.12 7.89
CA ALA A 212 43.74 -62.07 8.99
C ALA A 212 43.81 -63.52 8.52
N ALA A 213 43.03 -63.85 7.48
CA ALA A 213 43.01 -65.18 6.89
C ALA A 213 44.37 -65.56 6.28
N VAL A 214 45.12 -64.57 5.79
CA VAL A 214 46.48 -64.77 5.28
C VAL A 214 47.45 -65.10 6.42
N VAL A 215 47.37 -64.38 7.55
CA VAL A 215 48.17 -64.68 8.74
C VAL A 215 47.84 -66.06 9.30
N ASP A 216 46.55 -66.44 9.37
CA ASP A 216 46.14 -67.78 9.79
C ASP A 216 46.71 -68.86 8.85
N GLY A 217 46.66 -68.63 7.53
CA GLY A 217 47.26 -69.52 6.53
C GLY A 217 48.77 -69.67 6.69
N TRP A 218 49.49 -68.57 6.96
CA TRP A 218 50.93 -68.61 7.24
C TRP A 218 51.25 -69.36 8.53
N CYS A 219 50.47 -69.16 9.60
CA CYS A 219 50.65 -69.88 10.86
C CYS A 219 50.48 -71.38 10.65
N VAL A 220 49.45 -71.83 9.92
CA VAL A 220 49.26 -73.26 9.58
C VAL A 220 50.45 -73.82 8.81
N SER A 221 50.95 -73.07 7.81
CA SER A 221 52.13 -73.50 7.06
C SER A 221 53.40 -73.57 7.92
N LEU A 222 53.57 -72.64 8.86
CA LEU A 222 54.70 -72.62 9.78
C LEU A 222 54.63 -73.79 10.76
N VAL A 223 53.42 -74.18 11.21
CA VAL A 223 53.22 -75.37 12.08
C VAL A 223 53.65 -76.63 11.35
N ALA A 224 53.23 -76.79 10.10
CA ALA A 224 53.62 -77.94 9.28
C ALA A 224 55.15 -78.00 9.08
N LEU A 225 55.79 -76.86 8.77
CA LEU A 225 57.25 -76.80 8.59
C LEU A 225 58.00 -77.10 9.88
N ARG A 226 57.56 -76.55 11.02
CA ARG A 226 58.20 -76.75 12.32
C ARG A 226 58.02 -78.18 12.82
N ALA A 227 56.84 -78.77 12.62
CA ALA A 227 56.60 -80.17 12.93
C ALA A 227 57.50 -81.08 12.08
N ALA A 228 57.62 -80.83 10.78
CA ALA A 228 58.51 -81.60 9.90
C ALA A 228 59.99 -81.43 10.28
N GLU A 229 60.43 -80.23 10.66
CA GLU A 229 61.80 -79.98 11.14
C GLU A 229 62.10 -80.79 12.41
N VAL A 230 61.20 -80.77 13.40
CA VAL A 230 61.39 -81.53 14.64
C VAL A 230 61.32 -83.03 14.39
N GLN A 231 60.39 -83.51 13.56
CA GLN A 231 60.29 -84.93 13.19
C GLN A 231 61.57 -85.41 12.49
N THR A 232 62.06 -84.67 11.50
CA THR A 232 63.31 -85.02 10.80
C THR A 232 64.53 -84.97 11.72
N HIS A 233 64.56 -84.08 12.72
CA HIS A 233 65.62 -84.05 13.73
C HIS A 233 65.55 -85.25 14.68
N VAL A 234 64.35 -85.61 15.17
CA VAL A 234 64.13 -86.81 16.00
C VAL A 234 64.54 -88.07 15.24
N ASP A 235 64.13 -88.18 13.97
CA ASP A 235 64.52 -89.30 13.11
C ASP A 235 66.04 -89.35 12.92
N ALA A 236 66.69 -88.21 12.68
CA ALA A 236 68.14 -88.15 12.51
C ALA A 236 68.89 -88.59 13.77
N VAL A 237 68.47 -88.12 14.96
CA VAL A 237 69.06 -88.52 16.24
C VAL A 237 68.81 -90.01 16.52
N PHE A 238 67.62 -90.52 16.19
CA PHE A 238 67.30 -91.94 16.29
C PHE A 238 68.26 -92.78 15.41
N TRP A 239 68.44 -92.41 14.14
CA TRP A 239 69.37 -93.10 13.25
C TRP A 239 70.85 -92.97 13.68
N GLU A 240 71.27 -91.81 14.19
CA GLU A 240 72.61 -91.60 14.72
C GLU A 240 72.87 -92.46 15.97
N SER A 241 71.88 -92.59 16.85
CA SER A 241 71.97 -93.46 18.03
C SER A 241 72.05 -94.95 17.68
N LEU A 242 71.34 -95.38 16.62
CA LEU A 242 71.41 -96.75 16.10
C LEU A 242 72.76 -97.07 15.44
N THR A 243 73.36 -96.09 14.76
CA THR A 243 74.65 -96.27 14.06
C THR A 243 75.86 -96.13 15.00
N GLY A 244 75.72 -95.40 16.11
CA GLY A 244 76.72 -95.29 17.17
C GLY A 244 76.78 -96.50 18.12
N PHE A 245 75.86 -97.46 18.00
CA PHE A 245 75.79 -98.65 18.84
C PHE A 245 76.81 -99.71 18.39
N SER A 246 77.78 -100.05 19.25
CA SER A 246 78.75 -101.12 19.00
C SER A 246 78.18 -102.47 19.48
N PRO A 247 78.24 -103.55 18.67
CA PRO A 247 77.73 -104.87 19.07
C PRO A 247 78.48 -105.51 20.25
N ALA A 248 79.57 -104.89 20.72
CA ALA A 248 80.34 -105.34 21.88
C ALA A 248 79.74 -104.92 23.24
N ASP A 249 78.83 -103.93 23.26
CA ASP A 249 78.20 -103.39 24.48
C ASP A 249 76.75 -103.89 24.69
N ALA A 250 76.32 -104.90 23.92
CA ALA A 250 74.97 -105.43 23.98
C ALA A 250 74.76 -106.29 25.25
N PRO A 251 73.76 -105.99 26.10
CA PRO A 251 73.42 -106.86 27.22
C PRO A 251 72.86 -108.20 26.68
N GLU A 252 73.34 -109.33 27.21
CA GLU A 252 72.76 -110.65 26.96
C GLU A 252 71.34 -110.71 27.54
N ARG A 253 70.33 -110.36 26.74
CA ARG A 253 68.91 -110.35 27.10
C ARG A 253 68.15 -111.28 26.15
N PRO A 254 67.11 -112.00 26.62
CA PRO A 254 66.33 -112.90 25.75
C PRO A 254 65.67 -112.14 24.59
N GLU A 255 65.71 -112.74 23.39
CA GLU A 255 65.23 -112.12 22.13
C GLU A 255 63.76 -111.66 22.18
N GLU A 256 62.93 -112.35 22.96
CA GLU A 256 61.51 -112.03 23.12
C GLU A 256 61.30 -110.72 23.91
N GLU A 257 62.12 -110.46 24.94
CA GLU A 257 62.09 -109.20 25.69
C GLU A 257 62.63 -108.04 24.84
N ALA A 258 63.68 -108.27 24.05
CA ALA A 258 64.24 -107.26 23.14
C ALA A 258 63.27 -106.87 22.01
N LEU A 259 62.48 -107.83 21.50
CA LEU A 259 61.44 -107.56 20.51
C LEU A 259 60.29 -106.73 21.09
N ALA A 260 59.83 -107.06 22.31
CA ALA A 260 58.78 -106.32 23.00
C ALA A 260 59.21 -104.88 23.33
N GLU A 261 60.45 -104.68 23.77
CA GLU A 261 61.03 -103.36 24.02
C GLU A 261 61.15 -102.52 22.75
N LYS A 262 61.55 -103.14 21.63
CA LYS A 262 61.63 -102.48 20.31
C LYS A 262 60.23 -102.10 19.79
N ASP A 263 59.21 -102.91 20.03
CA ASP A 263 57.83 -102.57 19.64
C ASP A 263 57.22 -101.49 20.55
N ALA A 264 57.53 -101.51 21.86
CA ALA A 264 57.15 -100.43 22.78
C ALA A 264 57.81 -99.08 22.41
N LEU A 265 59.12 -99.08 22.10
CA LEU A 265 59.83 -97.87 21.67
C LEU A 265 59.29 -97.30 20.35
N LYS A 266 58.79 -98.15 19.45
CA LYS A 266 58.13 -97.70 18.23
C LYS A 266 56.79 -97.03 18.51
N GLU A 267 55.99 -97.58 19.42
CA GLU A 267 54.71 -96.98 19.82
C GLU A 267 54.93 -95.63 20.54
N GLU A 268 55.96 -95.54 21.39
CA GLU A 268 56.37 -94.28 22.03
C GLU A 268 56.83 -93.25 21.00
N LEU A 269 57.59 -93.67 19.98
CA LEU A 269 58.04 -92.81 18.89
C LEU A 269 56.86 -92.34 18.03
N GLU A 270 55.93 -93.21 17.64
CA GLU A 270 54.69 -92.84 16.93
C GLU A 270 53.83 -91.86 17.75
N THR A 271 53.75 -92.06 19.06
CA THR A 271 53.07 -91.14 19.98
C THR A 271 53.76 -89.78 20.02
N LEU A 272 55.10 -89.76 20.11
CA LEU A 272 55.89 -88.52 20.05
C LEU A 272 55.68 -87.79 18.72
N HIS A 273 55.71 -88.48 17.58
CA HIS A 273 55.45 -87.89 16.26
C HIS A 273 54.06 -87.27 16.14
N ALA A 274 53.05 -87.86 16.80
CA ALA A 274 51.71 -87.31 16.89
C ALA A 274 51.64 -86.05 17.78
N GLU A 275 52.36 -86.04 18.90
CA GLU A 275 52.40 -84.90 19.83
C GLU A 275 53.21 -83.71 19.29
N ILE A 276 54.26 -83.93 18.49
CA ILE A 276 55.09 -82.86 17.89
C ILE A 276 54.23 -81.82 17.16
N SER A 277 53.20 -82.26 16.45
CA SER A 277 52.32 -81.35 15.69
C SER A 277 51.50 -80.44 16.61
N SER A 278 50.98 -80.96 17.73
CA SER A 278 50.17 -80.19 18.68
C SER A 278 51.02 -79.21 19.49
N VAL A 279 52.24 -79.60 19.86
CA VAL A 279 53.21 -78.74 20.55
C VAL A 279 53.72 -77.64 19.61
N ALA A 280 54.02 -77.96 18.34
CA ALA A 280 54.40 -76.96 17.34
C ALA A 280 53.28 -75.94 17.10
N GLN A 281 52.01 -76.41 17.06
CA GLN A 281 50.84 -75.53 16.99
C GLN A 281 50.77 -74.58 18.18
N MET A 282 50.91 -75.08 19.40
CA MET A 282 50.89 -74.24 20.60
C MET A 282 52.03 -73.21 20.63
N GLY A 283 53.24 -73.61 20.24
CA GLY A 283 54.39 -72.72 20.17
C GLY A 283 54.18 -71.56 19.19
N ILE A 284 53.73 -71.87 17.97
CA ILE A 284 53.49 -70.84 16.94
C ILE A 284 52.29 -69.95 17.28
N GLU A 285 51.27 -70.52 17.94
CA GLU A 285 50.13 -69.74 18.47
C GLU A 285 50.61 -68.66 19.44
N GLN A 286 51.49 -69.02 20.39
CA GLN A 286 52.00 -68.10 21.41
C GLN A 286 53.06 -67.14 20.89
N GLU A 287 54.01 -67.61 20.09
CA GLU A 287 55.16 -66.81 19.62
C GLU A 287 54.80 -65.85 18.49
N HIS A 288 53.84 -66.22 17.64
CA HIS A 288 53.57 -65.48 16.40
C HIS A 288 52.12 -65.04 16.31
N ARG A 289 51.17 -65.98 16.40
CA ARG A 289 49.77 -65.67 16.08
C ARG A 289 49.15 -64.67 17.06
N GLN A 290 49.24 -64.92 18.37
CA GLN A 290 48.68 -64.03 19.38
C GLN A 290 49.29 -62.61 19.34
N PRO A 291 50.63 -62.43 19.29
CA PRO A 291 51.23 -61.09 19.17
C PRO A 291 50.79 -60.32 17.91
N ILE A 292 50.69 -61.01 16.76
CA ILE A 292 50.24 -60.37 15.51
C ILE A 292 48.78 -59.91 15.62
N LEU A 293 47.91 -60.73 16.22
CA LEU A 293 46.51 -60.37 16.44
C LEU A 293 46.36 -59.20 17.42
N LEU A 294 47.11 -59.20 18.52
CA LEU A 294 47.09 -58.11 19.51
C LEU A 294 47.58 -56.79 18.92
N LEU A 295 48.71 -56.80 18.18
CA LEU A 295 49.23 -55.61 17.53
C LEU A 295 48.24 -55.06 16.50
N ARG A 296 47.57 -55.95 15.77
CA ARG A 296 46.51 -55.58 14.82
C ARG A 296 45.32 -54.94 15.53
N GLU A 297 44.83 -55.51 16.61
CA GLU A 297 43.71 -54.94 17.38
C GLU A 297 44.08 -53.54 17.92
N GLN A 298 45.31 -53.38 18.43
CA GLN A 298 45.82 -52.07 18.85
C GLN A 298 45.89 -51.07 17.69
N SER A 299 46.41 -51.48 16.54
CA SER A 299 46.43 -50.66 15.32
C SER A 299 45.01 -50.25 14.89
N GLN A 300 44.05 -51.18 14.89
CA GLN A 300 42.66 -50.91 14.54
C GLN A 300 41.99 -49.95 15.52
N THR A 301 42.20 -50.12 16.82
CA THR A 301 41.64 -49.20 17.82
C THR A 301 42.26 -47.80 17.69
N GLN A 302 43.57 -47.70 17.42
CA GLN A 302 44.22 -46.43 17.13
C GLN A 302 43.67 -45.78 15.87
N GLN A 303 43.50 -46.54 14.79
CA GLN A 303 42.94 -46.04 13.53
C GLN A 303 41.49 -45.56 13.71
N LYS A 304 40.64 -46.32 14.44
CA LYS A 304 39.27 -45.91 14.79
C LYS A 304 39.26 -44.61 15.61
N ARG A 305 40.16 -44.48 16.59
CA ARG A 305 40.30 -43.24 17.38
C ARG A 305 40.71 -42.04 16.51
N LEU A 306 41.64 -42.24 15.58
CA LEU A 306 42.03 -41.20 14.63
C LEU A 306 40.87 -40.83 13.70
N GLN A 307 40.15 -41.82 13.16
CA GLN A 307 38.95 -41.59 12.34
C GLN A 307 37.87 -40.82 13.11
N SER A 308 37.59 -41.18 14.36
CA SER A 308 36.66 -40.44 15.22
C SER A 308 37.10 -38.98 15.37
N ARG A 309 38.38 -38.73 15.68
CA ARG A 309 38.91 -37.36 15.80
C ARG A 309 38.81 -36.56 14.50
N TRP A 310 39.06 -37.20 13.37
CA TRP A 310 38.88 -36.55 12.06
C TRP A 310 37.42 -36.24 11.77
N LEU A 311 36.50 -37.13 12.13
CA LEU A 311 35.05 -36.91 12.02
C LEU A 311 34.60 -35.76 12.93
N ASP A 312 35.06 -35.71 14.18
CA ASP A 312 34.75 -34.62 15.11
C ASP A 312 35.28 -33.27 14.58
N TYR A 313 36.48 -33.27 13.99
CA TYR A 313 37.03 -32.11 13.31
C TYR A 313 36.17 -31.70 12.10
N ILE A 314 35.78 -32.64 11.24
CA ILE A 314 34.90 -32.35 10.09
C ILE A 314 33.56 -31.77 10.58
N LEU A 315 32.93 -32.38 11.58
CA LEU A 315 31.65 -31.91 12.13
C LEU A 315 31.77 -30.50 12.72
N SER A 316 32.76 -30.24 13.57
CA SER A 316 32.99 -28.92 14.17
C SER A 316 33.31 -27.85 13.12
N THR A 317 34.07 -28.20 12.07
CA THR A 317 34.30 -27.26 10.96
C THR A 317 33.02 -26.97 10.20
N LEU A 318 32.22 -27.98 9.83
CA LEU A 318 30.94 -27.78 9.16
C LEU A 318 29.95 -26.96 10.00
N GLU A 319 29.90 -27.19 11.31
CA GLU A 319 29.11 -26.38 12.25
C GLU A 319 29.59 -24.92 12.29
N HIS A 320 30.91 -24.69 12.31
CA HIS A 320 31.47 -23.36 12.21
C HIS A 320 31.10 -22.67 10.88
N LEU A 321 31.16 -23.40 9.76
CA LEU A 321 30.77 -22.89 8.44
C LEU A 321 29.29 -22.48 8.40
N THR A 322 28.40 -23.33 8.91
CA THR A 322 26.95 -23.06 8.91
C THR A 322 26.59 -21.90 9.83
N LEU A 323 27.17 -21.84 11.04
CA LEU A 323 26.96 -20.74 11.97
C LEU A 323 27.47 -19.41 11.40
N ARG A 324 28.61 -19.43 10.70
CA ARG A 324 29.13 -18.22 10.05
C ARG A 324 28.25 -17.77 8.88
N LEU A 325 27.74 -18.72 8.08
CA LEU A 325 26.82 -18.43 6.99
C LEU A 325 25.49 -17.85 7.51
N SER A 326 24.96 -18.36 8.63
CA SER A 326 23.74 -17.83 9.23
C SER A 326 23.93 -16.40 9.72
N HIS A 327 25.04 -16.09 10.39
CA HIS A 327 25.39 -14.71 10.78
C HIS A 327 25.47 -13.76 9.59
N LEU A 328 26.13 -14.18 8.51
CA LEU A 328 26.24 -13.38 7.29
C LEU A 328 24.86 -13.15 6.65
N SER A 329 24.00 -14.17 6.63
CA SER A 329 22.63 -14.10 6.12
C SER A 329 21.76 -13.14 6.95
N THR A 330 21.81 -13.23 8.28
CA THR A 330 21.09 -12.30 9.17
C THR A 330 21.55 -10.86 8.96
N HIS A 331 22.86 -10.62 8.90
CA HIS A 331 23.38 -9.28 8.63
C HIS A 331 22.95 -8.77 7.24
N ALA A 332 22.91 -9.63 6.22
CA ALA A 332 22.41 -9.27 4.90
C ALA A 332 20.92 -8.92 4.94
N HIS A 333 20.12 -9.70 5.65
CA HIS A 333 18.69 -9.42 5.84
C HIS A 333 18.46 -8.09 6.56
N ASP A 334 19.18 -7.81 7.64
CA ASP A 334 19.05 -6.57 8.41
C ASP A 334 19.43 -5.34 7.57
N THR A 335 20.53 -5.42 6.82
CA THR A 335 20.94 -4.32 5.92
C THR A 335 19.92 -4.09 4.80
N HIS A 336 19.34 -5.16 4.26
CA HIS A 336 18.28 -5.06 3.25
C HIS A 336 16.99 -4.47 3.83
N ALA A 337 16.55 -4.93 5.00
CA ALA A 337 15.38 -4.40 5.69
C ALA A 337 15.56 -2.92 6.04
N HIS A 338 16.74 -2.53 6.50
CA HIS A 338 17.07 -1.13 6.76
C HIS A 338 17.05 -0.27 5.49
N GLN A 339 17.62 -0.79 4.39
CA GLN A 339 17.55 -0.11 3.08
C GLN A 339 16.12 0.06 2.59
N PHE A 340 15.27 -0.96 2.76
CA PHE A 340 13.87 -0.92 2.38
C PHE A 340 13.11 0.13 3.20
N ALA A 341 13.27 0.14 4.53
CA ALA A 341 12.65 1.12 5.42
C ALA A 341 13.10 2.57 5.11
N LEU A 342 14.38 2.76 4.74
CA LEU A 342 14.88 4.06 4.29
C LEU A 342 14.24 4.51 2.97
N GLN A 343 14.02 3.59 2.03
CA GLN A 343 13.36 3.92 0.76
C GLN A 343 11.87 4.25 0.95
N GLU A 344 11.19 3.52 1.83
CA GLU A 344 9.79 3.76 2.15
C GLU A 344 9.61 5.10 2.88
N SER A 345 10.42 5.37 3.90
CA SER A 345 10.40 6.65 4.61
C SER A 345 10.74 7.83 3.70
N ALA A 346 11.71 7.66 2.78
CA ALA A 346 12.00 8.67 1.75
C ALA A 346 10.82 8.92 0.80
N ALA A 347 10.13 7.85 0.37
CA ALA A 347 8.95 7.95 -0.48
C ALA A 347 7.79 8.65 0.24
N LEU A 348 7.48 8.25 1.47
CA LEU A 348 6.44 8.90 2.30
C LEU A 348 6.76 10.38 2.52
N PHE A 349 8.01 10.70 2.85
CA PHE A 349 8.44 12.08 3.02
C PHE A 349 8.27 12.91 1.73
N SER A 350 8.62 12.33 0.57
CA SER A 350 8.42 13.00 -0.72
C SER A 350 6.94 13.28 -1.05
N THR A 351 6.02 12.45 -0.56
CA THR A 351 4.57 12.67 -0.74
C THR A 351 3.98 13.68 0.25
N LEU A 352 4.55 13.78 1.45
CA LEU A 352 4.10 14.69 2.50
C LEU A 352 4.65 16.11 2.33
N ARG A 353 5.74 16.27 1.59
CA ARG A 353 6.33 17.57 1.30
C ARG A 353 5.32 18.45 0.53
N PRO A 354 4.93 19.63 1.07
CA PRO A 354 4.06 20.55 0.36
C PRO A 354 4.66 20.94 -1.00
N LEU A 355 3.89 20.80 -2.07
CA LEU A 355 4.29 21.28 -3.39
C LEU A 355 4.48 22.81 -3.31
N PRO A 356 5.60 23.36 -3.81
CA PRO A 356 5.78 24.80 -3.87
C PRO A 356 4.56 25.45 -4.54
N PRO A 357 4.04 26.58 -4.02
CA PRO A 357 2.96 27.28 -4.70
C PRO A 357 3.41 27.57 -6.15
N PRO A 358 2.54 27.34 -7.15
CA PRO A 358 2.90 27.61 -8.54
C PRO A 358 3.37 29.06 -8.66
N PRO A 359 4.43 29.33 -9.44
CA PRO A 359 4.87 30.70 -9.67
C PRO A 359 3.66 31.48 -10.19
N ARG A 360 3.23 32.49 -9.44
CA ARG A 360 2.14 33.37 -9.86
C ARG A 360 2.52 33.90 -11.24
N PRO A 361 1.67 33.76 -12.27
CA PRO A 361 1.96 34.32 -13.58
C PRO A 361 2.01 35.84 -13.41
N THR A 362 3.22 36.38 -13.38
CA THR A 362 3.43 37.80 -13.61
C THR A 362 2.91 38.06 -15.02
N SER A 363 1.79 38.76 -15.09
CA SER A 363 1.19 39.30 -16.31
C SER A 363 2.26 40.10 -17.08
N SER A 364 2.93 39.43 -18.01
CA SER A 364 3.71 40.05 -19.07
C SER A 364 2.91 39.89 -20.35
N ARG A 365 2.24 40.97 -20.75
CA ARG A 365 1.65 41.14 -22.08
C ARG A 365 2.77 41.05 -23.13
N GLY A 366 2.53 40.27 -24.18
CA GLY A 366 3.12 40.51 -25.50
C GLY A 366 3.69 39.29 -26.19
N GLY A 367 3.13 38.96 -27.35
CA GLY A 367 3.83 38.21 -28.40
C GLY A 367 3.11 36.96 -28.91
N LEU A 368 2.10 37.15 -29.77
CA LEU A 368 1.67 36.11 -30.71
C LEU A 368 2.73 36.01 -31.82
N GLY A 369 3.39 34.87 -31.92
CA GLY A 369 4.23 34.49 -33.06
C GLY A 369 3.98 33.03 -33.42
N PRO A 370 3.71 32.68 -34.69
CA PRO A 370 3.52 31.30 -35.10
C PRO A 370 4.84 30.67 -35.59
N SER A 371 4.86 29.33 -35.56
CA SER A 371 5.78 28.43 -36.28
C SER A 371 7.13 28.10 -35.60
N ALA A 372 7.26 26.85 -35.13
CA ALA A 372 8.14 25.87 -35.77
C ALA A 372 8.01 24.49 -35.09
N GLN A 373 8.11 23.45 -35.91
CA GLN A 373 7.94 22.03 -35.62
C GLN A 373 8.90 21.53 -34.52
N GLN A 374 8.37 20.78 -33.54
CA GLN A 374 9.16 19.98 -32.60
C GLN A 374 9.22 18.50 -33.07
N PRO A 375 10.36 17.79 -32.87
CA PRO A 375 10.50 16.36 -33.16
C PRO A 375 9.72 15.49 -32.14
N PRO A 376 9.54 14.18 -32.40
CA PRO A 376 8.69 13.34 -31.55
C PRO A 376 9.22 13.25 -30.12
N ALA A 377 8.29 13.34 -29.17
CA ALA A 377 8.53 13.35 -27.74
C ALA A 377 9.33 12.11 -27.29
N HIS A 378 10.59 12.32 -26.88
CA HIS A 378 11.32 11.33 -26.09
C HIS A 378 10.75 11.34 -24.66
N LEU A 379 10.11 10.24 -24.29
CA LEU A 379 9.65 10.01 -22.92
C LEU A 379 10.87 9.91 -21.99
N THR A 380 10.91 10.78 -20.99
CA THR A 380 11.93 10.75 -19.93
C THR A 380 11.90 9.44 -19.13
N PRO A 381 13.03 8.96 -18.59
CA PRO A 381 13.10 7.72 -17.80
C PRO A 381 12.23 7.73 -16.54
N ALA A 382 11.85 8.91 -16.04
CA ALA A 382 10.90 9.06 -14.94
C ALA A 382 9.47 8.65 -15.36
N THR A 383 9.07 9.00 -16.58
CA THR A 383 7.75 8.63 -17.13
C THR A 383 7.66 7.14 -17.45
N THR A 384 8.75 6.50 -17.87
CA THR A 384 8.77 5.04 -18.10
C THR A 384 8.72 4.25 -16.79
N HIS A 385 9.35 4.73 -15.71
CA HIS A 385 9.22 4.13 -14.38
C HIS A 385 7.83 4.29 -13.76
N LEU A 386 7.17 5.43 -14.00
CA LEU A 386 5.78 5.64 -13.58
C LEU A 386 4.81 4.73 -14.35
N LEU A 387 5.00 4.56 -15.66
CA LEU A 387 4.19 3.65 -16.46
C LEU A 387 4.39 2.18 -16.08
N ARG A 388 5.61 1.81 -15.65
CA ARG A 388 5.93 0.47 -15.12
C ARG A 388 5.33 0.22 -13.72
N ARG A 389 5.19 1.28 -12.90
CA ARG A 389 4.44 1.22 -11.62
C ARG A 389 2.93 1.12 -11.83
N LEU A 390 2.43 1.45 -13.03
CA LEU A 390 1.02 1.42 -13.39
C LEU A 390 0.63 0.18 -14.24
N ASP A 391 1.53 -0.81 -14.41
CA ASP A 391 1.32 -2.03 -15.21
C ASP A 391 0.79 -1.76 -16.64
N LEU A 392 1.25 -0.67 -17.26
CA LEU A 392 0.99 -0.36 -18.67
C LEU A 392 2.26 -0.67 -19.48
N ASP A 393 2.41 -1.93 -19.86
CA ASP A 393 3.56 -2.37 -20.66
C ASP A 393 3.29 -2.11 -22.16
N LEU A 394 3.59 -0.88 -22.62
CA LEU A 394 3.56 -0.51 -24.03
C LEU A 394 4.71 -1.14 -24.86
N SER A 395 5.60 -1.88 -24.21
CA SER A 395 6.72 -2.58 -24.84
C SER A 395 6.27 -3.70 -25.81
N SER A 396 5.02 -4.17 -25.72
CA SER A 396 4.44 -5.17 -26.64
C SER A 396 4.03 -4.61 -28.02
N ILE A 397 3.90 -3.28 -28.17
CA ILE A 397 3.50 -2.65 -29.44
C ILE A 397 4.70 -2.32 -30.33
N LEU A 398 5.91 -2.23 -29.75
CA LEU A 398 7.11 -1.70 -30.43
C LEU A 398 8.18 -2.76 -30.74
N HIS A 399 7.96 -4.04 -30.41
CA HIS A 399 8.87 -5.12 -30.77
C HIS A 399 8.14 -6.32 -31.38
N PRO A 400 8.38 -6.66 -32.66
CA PRO A 400 7.78 -7.84 -33.27
C PRO A 400 8.64 -9.07 -32.93
N ALA A 401 8.12 -9.99 -32.10
CA ALA A 401 8.22 -11.47 -32.22
C ALA A 401 8.00 -12.17 -30.86
N PRO A 402 7.65 -13.48 -30.83
CA PRO A 402 6.70 -14.19 -31.68
C PRO A 402 5.73 -15.02 -30.82
N ARG A 403 4.44 -14.65 -30.76
CA ARG A 403 3.29 -15.55 -30.54
C ARG A 403 2.01 -14.71 -30.52
N PRO A 404 1.10 -14.85 -31.48
CA PRO A 404 -0.12 -14.07 -31.49
C PRO A 404 -1.07 -14.61 -30.40
N LEU A 405 -1.10 -13.94 -29.25
CA LEU A 405 -2.29 -13.99 -28.40
C LEU A 405 -3.45 -13.44 -29.24
N THR A 406 -4.46 -14.26 -29.50
CA THR A 406 -5.64 -13.83 -30.25
C THR A 406 -6.25 -12.61 -29.57
N ARG A 407 -6.69 -11.62 -30.36
CA ARG A 407 -7.28 -10.34 -29.90
C ARG A 407 -8.36 -10.52 -28.82
N ALA A 408 -9.08 -11.65 -28.85
CA ALA A 408 -10.10 -12.04 -27.89
C ALA A 408 -9.57 -12.54 -26.54
N ALA A 409 -8.34 -13.06 -26.49
CA ALA A 409 -7.66 -13.42 -25.24
C ALA A 409 -7.08 -12.17 -24.56
N ALA A 410 -6.51 -11.25 -25.35
CA ALA A 410 -6.01 -9.97 -24.85
C ALA A 410 -7.15 -9.09 -24.30
N SER A 411 -8.30 -9.02 -24.97
CA SER A 411 -9.46 -8.26 -24.46
C SER A 411 -10.06 -8.85 -23.19
N ARG A 412 -10.10 -10.18 -23.07
CA ARG A 412 -10.57 -10.86 -21.84
C ARG A 412 -9.61 -10.64 -20.67
N ALA A 413 -8.30 -10.77 -20.89
CA ALA A 413 -7.31 -10.48 -19.85
C ALA A 413 -7.35 -9.02 -19.38
N LEU A 414 -7.60 -8.07 -20.30
CA LEU A 414 -7.79 -6.66 -19.96
C LEU A 414 -9.08 -6.44 -19.15
N ALA A 415 -10.18 -7.08 -19.54
CA ALA A 415 -11.46 -6.97 -18.84
C ALA A 415 -11.36 -7.52 -17.40
N THR A 416 -10.78 -8.72 -17.22
CA THR A 416 -10.58 -9.32 -15.89
C THR A 416 -9.60 -8.49 -15.06
N GLY A 417 -8.51 -8.00 -15.65
CA GLY A 417 -7.57 -7.11 -14.97
C GLY A 417 -8.21 -5.78 -14.54
N SER A 418 -9.12 -5.22 -15.34
CA SER A 418 -9.85 -4.00 -14.96
C SER A 418 -10.84 -4.24 -13.82
N GLN A 419 -11.48 -5.40 -13.80
CA GLN A 419 -12.45 -5.78 -12.78
C GLN A 419 -11.76 -6.09 -11.45
N ASP A 420 -10.62 -6.80 -11.47
CA ASP A 420 -9.80 -7.06 -10.29
C ASP A 420 -9.24 -5.76 -9.68
N ARG A 421 -8.81 -4.82 -10.52
CA ARG A 421 -8.35 -3.50 -10.04
C ARG A 421 -9.48 -2.70 -9.41
N ALA A 422 -10.68 -2.73 -10.01
CA ALA A 422 -11.85 -2.08 -9.44
C ALA A 422 -12.27 -2.72 -8.10
N ALA A 423 -12.15 -4.05 -7.95
CA ALA A 423 -12.39 -4.74 -6.69
C ALA A 423 -11.38 -4.31 -5.61
N ARG A 424 -10.07 -4.37 -5.91
CA ARG A 424 -9.02 -3.94 -4.99
C ARG A 424 -9.15 -2.49 -4.56
N LEU A 425 -9.56 -1.60 -5.47
CA LEU A 425 -9.82 -0.19 -5.14
C LEU A 425 -10.97 -0.06 -4.13
N ARG A 426 -12.05 -0.82 -4.28
CA ARG A 426 -13.17 -0.82 -3.33
C ARG A 426 -12.73 -1.36 -1.97
N ASP A 427 -11.93 -2.43 -1.94
CA ASP A 427 -11.41 -2.99 -0.69
C ASP A 427 -10.49 -2.01 0.04
N HIS A 428 -9.62 -1.30 -0.70
CA HIS A 428 -8.78 -0.25 -0.13
C HIS A 428 -9.61 0.93 0.40
N LEU A 429 -10.66 1.35 -0.31
CA LEU A 429 -11.56 2.39 0.15
C LEU A 429 -12.30 1.98 1.42
N ALA A 430 -12.82 0.75 1.48
CA ALA A 430 -13.50 0.23 2.67
C ALA A 430 -12.54 0.13 3.87
N ALA A 431 -11.31 -0.35 3.66
CA ALA A 431 -10.28 -0.43 4.70
C ALA A 431 -9.87 0.96 5.20
N ALA A 432 -9.68 1.94 4.30
CA ALA A 432 -9.36 3.31 4.66
C ALA A 432 -10.50 4.00 5.42
N GLN A 433 -11.75 3.76 5.01
CA GLN A 433 -12.94 4.24 5.73
C GLN A 433 -13.05 3.62 7.14
N GLY A 434 -12.78 2.32 7.28
CA GLY A 434 -12.74 1.65 8.58
C GLY A 434 -11.64 2.21 9.49
N ALA A 435 -10.43 2.35 8.97
CA ALA A 435 -9.30 2.88 9.74
C ALA A 435 -9.51 4.35 10.17
N THR A 436 -10.06 5.19 9.28
CA THR A 436 -10.35 6.59 9.60
C THR A 436 -11.49 6.73 10.62
N THR A 437 -12.56 5.96 10.48
CA THR A 437 -13.66 5.98 11.47
C THR A 437 -13.19 5.48 12.84
N GLN A 438 -12.33 4.46 12.89
CA GLN A 438 -11.75 3.97 14.14
C GLN A 438 -10.80 4.99 14.78
N ALA A 439 -9.96 5.67 13.99
CA ALA A 439 -9.08 6.72 14.48
C ALA A 439 -9.86 7.93 15.03
N VAL A 440 -10.92 8.36 14.33
CA VAL A 440 -11.79 9.44 14.79
C VAL A 440 -12.55 9.04 16.05
N ALA A 441 -13.10 7.82 16.11
CA ALA A 441 -13.77 7.32 17.30
C ALA A 441 -12.83 7.26 18.51
N GLY A 442 -11.58 6.81 18.31
CA GLY A 442 -10.54 6.81 19.34
C GLY A 442 -10.20 8.22 19.83
N ALA A 443 -10.02 9.18 18.91
CA ALA A 443 -9.72 10.57 19.26
C ALA A 443 -10.89 11.25 20.00
N VAL A 444 -12.13 11.00 19.59
CA VAL A 444 -13.33 11.54 20.25
C VAL A 444 -13.50 10.91 21.64
N ALA A 445 -13.26 9.61 21.79
CA ALA A 445 -13.32 8.94 23.10
C ALA A 445 -12.23 9.45 24.05
N ALA A 446 -11.01 9.63 23.57
CA ALA A 446 -9.90 10.18 24.34
C ALA A 446 -10.18 11.64 24.75
N GLY A 447 -10.61 12.49 23.82
CA GLY A 447 -11.01 13.87 24.12
C GLY A 447 -12.19 13.94 25.10
N GLY A 448 -13.17 13.04 24.99
CA GLY A 448 -14.26 12.92 25.94
C GLY A 448 -13.79 12.55 27.34
N ALA A 449 -12.81 11.64 27.46
CA ALA A 449 -12.21 11.27 28.73
C ALA A 449 -11.40 12.42 29.36
N GLU A 450 -10.66 13.18 28.56
CA GLU A 450 -9.90 14.35 29.01
C GLU A 450 -10.83 15.49 29.47
N VAL A 451 -11.90 15.76 28.73
CA VAL A 451 -12.93 16.73 29.11
C VAL A 451 -13.64 16.28 30.40
N ALA A 452 -13.98 15.00 30.53
CA ALA A 452 -14.55 14.45 31.77
C ALA A 452 -13.58 14.55 32.96
N ALA A 453 -12.27 14.37 32.73
CA ALA A 453 -11.24 14.53 33.75
C ALA A 453 -11.09 16.00 34.18
N LEU A 454 -11.09 16.94 33.22
CA LEU A 454 -11.07 18.39 33.47
C LEU A 454 -12.31 18.84 34.22
N LEU A 455 -13.51 18.37 33.82
CA LEU A 455 -14.76 18.67 34.53
C LEU A 455 -14.74 18.08 35.94
N ARG A 456 -14.24 16.85 36.13
CA ARG A 456 -14.10 16.24 37.46
C ARG A 456 -13.11 17.00 38.35
N ALA A 457 -12.03 17.53 37.79
CA ALA A 457 -11.07 18.37 38.51
C ALA A 457 -11.66 19.74 38.88
N LEU A 458 -12.39 20.38 37.95
CA LEU A 458 -13.03 21.68 38.15
C LEU A 458 -14.18 21.63 39.16
N TYR A 459 -14.99 20.56 39.12
CA TYR A 459 -16.12 20.40 40.03
C TYR A 459 -15.80 19.59 41.30
N GLY A 460 -14.60 19.00 41.43
CA GLY A 460 -14.19 18.22 42.59
C GLY A 460 -14.15 19.00 43.92
N ALA A 461 -13.99 20.33 43.86
CA ALA A 461 -14.06 21.23 45.03
C ALA A 461 -15.46 21.85 45.23
N SER A 462 -16.41 21.57 44.34
CA SER A 462 -17.76 22.12 44.38
C SER A 462 -18.75 21.11 44.98
N ARG A 463 -19.74 21.58 45.72
CA ARG A 463 -20.88 20.77 46.21
C ARG A 463 -21.75 20.16 45.08
N PHE A 464 -21.45 20.48 43.83
CA PHE A 464 -22.06 19.92 42.62
C PHE A 464 -21.10 18.97 41.86
N GLY A 465 -19.99 18.54 42.48
CA GLY A 465 -18.96 17.67 41.91
C GLY A 465 -19.40 16.24 41.56
N GLU A 466 -20.45 15.76 42.21
CA GLU A 466 -21.17 14.58 41.78
C GLU A 466 -22.52 15.02 41.23
N VAL A 467 -22.62 15.16 39.92
CA VAL A 467 -23.93 15.22 39.25
C VAL A 467 -24.53 13.81 39.33
N ARG A 468 -25.17 13.49 40.46
CA ARG A 468 -26.01 12.31 40.61
C ARG A 468 -27.33 12.61 39.92
N LEU A 469 -27.51 12.08 38.72
CA LEU A 469 -28.73 12.25 37.92
C LEU A 469 -29.95 11.56 38.56
N CYS A 470 -29.73 10.68 39.54
CA CYS A 470 -30.78 10.00 40.29
C CYS A 470 -30.64 10.30 41.78
N GLY A 471 -31.76 10.60 42.45
CA GLY A 471 -31.78 10.73 43.90
C GLY A 471 -31.40 9.40 44.57
N LYS A 472 -30.74 9.45 45.73
CA LYS A 472 -30.28 8.26 46.50
C LYS A 472 -31.40 7.23 46.75
N GLU A 473 -32.64 7.67 46.79
CA GLU A 473 -33.81 6.81 46.94
C GLU A 473 -34.07 5.96 45.68
N VAL A 474 -33.86 6.52 44.48
CA VAL A 474 -34.04 5.82 43.20
C VAL A 474 -32.90 4.82 42.98
N GLU A 475 -31.65 5.18 43.33
CA GLU A 475 -30.52 4.24 43.33
C GLU A 475 -30.77 3.06 44.29
N GLY A 476 -31.22 3.33 45.52
CA GLY A 476 -31.57 2.27 46.47
C GLY A 476 -32.69 1.35 45.98
N ARG A 477 -33.69 1.89 45.26
CA ARG A 477 -34.75 1.09 44.63
C ARG A 477 -34.23 0.29 43.43
N LEU A 478 -33.30 0.84 42.65
CA LEU A 478 -32.67 0.15 41.52
C LEU A 478 -31.79 -1.00 42.00
N GLU A 479 -30.98 -0.80 43.04
CA GLU A 479 -30.17 -1.85 43.66
C GLU A 479 -31.03 -2.94 44.32
N ALA A 480 -32.20 -2.58 44.87
CA ALA A 480 -33.16 -3.55 45.37
C ALA A 480 -33.81 -4.35 44.22
N LEU A 481 -34.12 -3.69 43.09
CA LEU A 481 -34.63 -4.33 41.88
C LEU A 481 -33.59 -5.27 41.27
N GLU A 482 -32.33 -4.84 41.19
CA GLU A 482 -31.23 -5.62 40.62
C GLU A 482 -30.90 -6.86 41.46
N ARG A 483 -30.93 -6.73 42.80
CA ARG A 483 -30.90 -7.89 43.70
C ARG A 483 -32.12 -8.80 43.53
N GLY A 484 -33.30 -8.22 43.32
CA GLY A 484 -34.53 -8.96 43.01
C GLY A 484 -34.41 -9.75 41.71
N ILE A 485 -33.88 -9.13 40.64
CA ILE A 485 -33.64 -9.77 39.35
C ILE A 485 -32.57 -10.86 39.48
N GLY A 486 -31.49 -10.62 40.23
CA GLY A 486 -30.47 -11.62 40.51
C GLY A 486 -31.06 -12.86 41.21
N ASN A 487 -31.91 -12.66 42.22
CA ASN A 487 -32.59 -13.75 42.92
C ASN A 487 -33.56 -14.51 42.00
N VAL A 488 -34.31 -13.80 41.16
CA VAL A 488 -35.22 -14.42 40.17
C VAL A 488 -34.43 -15.19 39.11
N SER A 489 -33.29 -14.67 38.64
CA SER A 489 -32.40 -15.38 37.70
C SER A 489 -31.77 -16.63 38.33
N ALA A 490 -31.41 -16.57 39.63
CA ALA A 490 -30.89 -17.71 40.36
C ALA A 490 -31.97 -18.79 40.56
N CYS A 491 -33.23 -18.40 40.75
CA CYS A 491 -34.36 -19.34 40.78
C CYS A 491 -34.75 -19.88 39.40
N LEU A 492 -34.55 -19.11 38.32
CA LEU A 492 -34.85 -19.53 36.95
C LEU A 492 -33.76 -20.40 36.32
N GLY A 493 -32.51 -20.34 36.78
CA GLY A 493 -31.41 -21.18 36.31
C GLY A 493 -31.71 -22.69 36.39
N PRO A 494 -32.16 -23.22 37.55
CA PRO A 494 -32.55 -24.62 37.70
C PRO A 494 -33.78 -25.02 36.86
N LEU A 495 -34.73 -24.10 36.66
CA LEU A 495 -35.94 -24.31 35.85
C LEU A 495 -35.62 -24.33 34.35
N GLY A 496 -34.66 -23.52 33.89
CA GLY A 496 -34.16 -23.55 32.52
C GLY A 496 -33.45 -24.87 32.18
N ALA A 497 -32.65 -25.40 33.10
CA ALA A 497 -32.00 -26.70 32.94
C ALA A 497 -33.02 -27.86 32.84
N LEU A 498 -34.08 -27.82 33.66
CA LEU A 498 -35.17 -28.81 33.60
C LEU A 498 -35.98 -28.73 32.30
N MET A 499 -36.20 -27.52 31.75
CA MET A 499 -36.88 -27.38 30.46
C MET A 499 -36.03 -27.84 29.26
N GLN A 500 -34.70 -27.67 29.30
CA GLN A 500 -33.81 -28.16 28.24
C GLN A 500 -33.78 -29.69 28.18
N VAL A 501 -33.73 -30.38 29.33
CA VAL A 501 -33.81 -31.84 29.40
C VAL A 501 -35.15 -32.36 28.85
N VAL A 502 -36.27 -31.69 29.18
CA VAL A 502 -37.60 -32.05 28.64
C VAL A 502 -37.70 -31.79 27.13
N ARG A 503 -36.97 -30.80 26.60
CA ARG A 503 -36.97 -30.47 25.17
C ARG A 503 -36.10 -31.44 24.35
N ASP A 504 -34.96 -31.85 24.89
CA ASP A 504 -34.08 -32.85 24.27
C ASP A 504 -34.72 -34.24 24.29
N GLU A 505 -35.41 -34.64 25.36
CA GLU A 505 -36.15 -35.90 25.38
C GLU A 505 -37.32 -35.97 24.39
N ARG A 506 -37.95 -34.82 24.09
CA ARG A 506 -38.98 -34.73 23.04
C ARG A 506 -38.37 -34.69 21.64
N GLY A 507 -37.22 -34.02 21.46
CA GLY A 507 -36.48 -33.99 20.21
C GLY A 507 -35.99 -35.37 19.78
N VAL A 508 -35.41 -36.14 20.71
CA VAL A 508 -34.94 -37.51 20.44
C VAL A 508 -36.11 -38.46 20.12
N ARG A 509 -37.26 -38.31 20.79
CA ARG A 509 -38.47 -39.08 20.47
C ARG A 509 -39.09 -38.69 19.12
N PHE A 510 -39.03 -37.42 18.74
CA PHE A 510 -39.53 -36.93 17.45
C PHE A 510 -38.68 -37.46 16.28
N VAL A 511 -37.35 -37.42 16.39
CA VAL A 511 -36.43 -37.91 15.35
C VAL A 511 -36.53 -39.44 15.18
N ARG A 512 -36.73 -40.19 16.27
CA ARG A 512 -36.93 -41.65 16.20
C ARG A 512 -38.29 -42.09 15.67
N GLY A 513 -39.28 -41.19 15.64
CA GLY A 513 -40.62 -41.46 15.11
C GLY A 513 -40.83 -41.08 13.64
N TRP A 514 -39.88 -40.35 13.03
CA TRP A 514 -39.97 -39.85 11.65
C TRP A 514 -38.79 -40.27 10.76
N GLY A 515 -37.74 -40.86 11.31
CA GLY A 515 -36.72 -41.58 10.53
C GLY A 515 -37.20 -42.98 10.21
N GLY A 516 -38.09 -43.10 9.23
CA GLY A 516 -38.56 -44.37 8.71
C GLY A 516 -37.43 -45.13 8.00
N ASP A 517 -37.39 -46.43 8.30
CA ASP A 517 -36.86 -47.46 7.42
C ASP A 517 -37.51 -47.28 6.02
N ASP A 518 -36.70 -47.08 4.99
CA ASP A 518 -36.99 -47.67 3.69
C ASP A 518 -35.72 -47.82 2.85
N GLU A 519 -35.62 -49.00 2.26
CA GLU A 519 -34.49 -49.65 1.62
C GLU A 519 -34.32 -49.21 0.15
N GLY A 520 -33.22 -49.65 -0.48
CA GLY A 520 -33.02 -49.66 -1.93
C GLY A 520 -31.55 -49.47 -2.27
N GLU A 521 -30.78 -50.54 -2.44
CA GLU A 521 -30.57 -51.22 -3.74
C GLU A 521 -30.00 -50.28 -4.81
N GLU A 522 -28.72 -50.45 -5.14
CA GLU A 522 -28.28 -50.54 -6.54
C GLU A 522 -26.88 -51.16 -6.60
N GLU A 523 -26.81 -52.32 -7.26
CA GLU A 523 -25.61 -53.03 -7.70
C GLU A 523 -24.90 -52.26 -8.83
N LEU A 524 -23.57 -52.15 -8.74
CA LEU A 524 -22.58 -52.57 -9.76
C LEU A 524 -21.14 -52.31 -9.28
#